data_AF-A0A7X4GKD3-F1
#
_entry.id   AF-A0A7X4GKD3-F1
#
_cell.length_a   1.000
_cell.length_b   1.000
_cell.length_c   1.000
_cell.angle_alpha   90.00
_cell.angle_beta   90.00
_cell.angle_gamma   90.00
#
_symmetry.space_group_name_H-M   'P 1'
#
loop_
_entity.id
_entity.type
_entity.pdbx_description
1 polymer ?
#
loop_
_entity_poly.entity_id
_entity_poly.type
_entity_poly.pdbx_seq_one_letter_code
_entity_poly.pdbx_strand_id
1 'polypeptide(L)'
;MRPLIFLFPHDRMDVGGNSAQVRFLEACRRFTRAEAAFYGERIAGRPHLDDYLNGTAPEKKPIFVIHWGPDVARLLDLLAREDVIYFAHSSGWGMTMPPSVPILCVSRHTMAYWGRHAPNSYVAYVPNVVEVDDHRSDGERDVDVLVQVRKSSRYLLDELVPALREHCRVVVLDGWVDDLSAWFRRSNSALTKSV
;
A
#
# COMPACT_ATOMS: atom_id res chain seq x y z
N MET A 1 16.82 0.86 19.61
CA MET A 1 15.49 0.49 19.08
C MET A 1 15.56 -0.89 18.44
N ARG A 2 14.43 -1.61 18.38
CA ARG A 2 14.32 -2.90 17.68
C ARG A 2 14.23 -2.67 16.16
N PRO A 3 14.81 -3.53 15.31
CA PRO A 3 14.71 -3.37 13.87
C PRO A 3 13.29 -3.70 13.36
N LEU A 4 12.89 -3.07 12.25
CA LEU A 4 11.64 -3.34 11.56
C LEU A 4 11.89 -4.16 10.30
N ILE A 5 11.16 -5.26 10.12
CA ILE A 5 11.26 -6.13 8.94
C ILE A 5 9.95 -6.07 8.18
N PHE A 6 9.98 -5.43 7.01
CA PHE A 6 8.84 -5.24 6.13
C PHE A 6 8.71 -6.44 5.19
N LEU A 7 7.60 -7.16 5.29
CA LEU A 7 7.40 -8.42 4.58
C LEU A 7 6.67 -8.22 3.24
N PHE A 8 7.32 -8.64 2.16
CA PHE A 8 6.81 -8.56 0.79
C PHE A 8 6.62 -9.98 0.18
N PRO A 9 5.54 -10.21 -0.60
CA PRO A 9 5.33 -11.50 -1.26
C PRO A 9 6.34 -11.79 -2.38
N HIS A 10 6.82 -10.76 -3.06
CA HIS A 10 7.67 -10.86 -4.25
C HIS A 10 8.46 -9.55 -4.47
N ASP A 11 9.44 -9.58 -5.36
CA ASP A 11 10.34 -8.46 -5.69
C ASP A 11 9.67 -7.27 -6.41
N ARG A 12 8.50 -7.48 -6.99
CA ARG A 12 7.70 -6.42 -7.62
C ARG A 12 7.09 -5.47 -6.57
N MET A 13 7.93 -4.57 -6.07
CA MET A 13 7.63 -3.65 -4.97
C MET A 13 7.15 -2.27 -5.43
N ASP A 14 7.19 -2.00 -6.73
CA ASP A 14 6.84 -0.73 -7.39
C ASP A 14 5.34 -0.59 -7.71
N VAL A 15 4.52 -1.59 -7.39
CA VAL A 15 3.10 -1.62 -7.78
C VAL A 15 2.13 -1.44 -6.61
N GLY A 16 1.12 -0.58 -6.82
CA GLY A 16 -0.07 -0.50 -5.97
C GLY A 16 0.23 -0.31 -4.47
N GLY A 17 -0.27 -1.22 -3.63
CA GLY A 17 -0.04 -1.17 -2.19
C GLY A 17 1.42 -1.43 -1.78
N ASN A 18 2.20 -2.13 -2.62
CA ASN A 18 3.61 -2.40 -2.33
C ASN A 18 4.44 -1.11 -2.40
N SER A 19 4.18 -0.22 -3.36
CA SER A 19 4.92 1.04 -3.45
C SER A 19 4.64 1.96 -2.26
N ALA A 20 3.39 1.99 -1.78
CA ALA A 20 3.05 2.67 -0.54
C ALA A 20 3.80 2.08 0.68
N GLN A 21 3.93 0.76 0.74
CA GLN A 21 4.70 0.07 1.78
C GLN A 21 6.20 0.41 1.71
N VAL A 22 6.78 0.45 0.52
CA VAL A 22 8.19 0.84 0.31
C VAL A 22 8.43 2.25 0.82
N ARG A 23 7.56 3.20 0.49
CA ARG A 23 7.69 4.58 0.99
C ARG A 23 7.62 4.64 2.52
N PHE A 24 6.75 3.83 3.13
CA PHE A 24 6.70 3.76 4.59
C PHE A 24 7.98 3.14 5.19
N LEU A 25 8.51 2.09 4.57
CA LEU A 25 9.83 1.53 4.91
C LEU A 25 10.93 2.59 4.86
N GLU A 26 11.03 3.36 3.78
CA GLU A 26 12.04 4.43 3.64
C GLU A 26 11.85 5.54 4.69
N ALA A 27 10.60 5.90 5.00
CA ALA A 27 10.32 6.87 6.07
C ALA A 27 10.78 6.34 7.44
N CYS A 28 10.56 5.06 7.74
CA CYS A 28 11.01 4.43 8.98
C CYS A 28 12.54 4.37 9.10
N ARG A 29 13.26 4.21 7.98
CA ARG A 29 14.74 4.19 7.97
C ARG A 29 15.39 5.44 8.53
N ARG A 30 14.67 6.57 8.50
CA ARG A 30 15.14 7.84 9.09
C ARG A 30 15.21 7.82 10.61
N PHE A 31 14.54 6.86 11.26
CA PHE A 31 14.42 6.77 12.72
C PHE A 31 14.92 5.46 13.30
N THR A 32 14.93 4.38 12.51
CA THR A 32 15.36 3.06 12.98
C THR A 32 15.86 2.17 11.86
N ARG A 33 16.53 1.07 12.21
CA ARG A 33 16.92 0.05 11.23
C ARG A 33 15.66 -0.60 10.68
N ALA A 34 15.40 -0.42 9.39
CA ALA A 34 14.25 -0.99 8.71
C ALA A 34 14.66 -1.62 7.37
N GLU A 35 14.25 -2.86 7.14
CA GLU A 35 14.67 -3.66 5.99
C GLU A 35 13.47 -4.34 5.34
N ALA A 36 13.57 -4.60 4.03
CA ALA A 36 12.63 -5.44 3.32
C ALA A 36 13.10 -6.90 3.37
N ALA A 37 12.17 -7.80 3.62
CA ALA A 37 12.36 -9.24 3.50
C ALA A 37 11.21 -9.87 2.74
N PHE A 38 11.46 -11.02 2.13
CA PHE A 38 10.51 -11.71 1.27
C PHE A 38 10.01 -13.00 1.92
N TYR A 39 8.76 -13.37 1.66
CA TYR A 39 8.18 -14.60 2.19
C TYR A 39 7.61 -15.53 1.12
N GLY A 40 7.63 -15.10 -0.15
CA GLY A 40 7.27 -15.93 -1.29
C GLY A 40 8.50 -16.68 -1.82
N GLU A 41 8.80 -16.52 -3.10
CA GLU A 41 10.01 -17.10 -3.67
C GLU A 41 11.28 -16.42 -3.13
N ARG A 42 12.33 -17.21 -2.93
CA ARG A 42 13.65 -16.68 -2.54
C ARG A 42 14.25 -15.90 -3.69
N ILE A 43 14.65 -14.67 -3.39
CA ILE A 43 15.31 -13.78 -4.34
C ILE A 43 16.80 -13.69 -3.99
N ALA A 44 17.67 -13.92 -4.97
CA ALA A 44 19.11 -13.92 -4.76
C ALA A 44 19.60 -12.60 -4.13
N GLY A 45 20.40 -12.71 -3.07
CA GLY A 45 20.96 -11.55 -2.36
C GLY A 45 19.94 -10.74 -1.55
N ARG A 46 18.70 -11.22 -1.36
CA ARG A 46 17.68 -10.57 -0.54
C ARG A 46 17.32 -11.41 0.69
N PRO A 47 17.06 -10.79 1.85
CA PRO A 47 16.63 -11.50 3.05
C PRO A 47 15.30 -12.23 2.85
N HIS A 48 15.19 -13.46 3.35
CA HIS A 48 13.96 -14.23 3.35
C HIS A 48 13.42 -14.40 4.78
N LEU A 49 12.10 -14.49 4.94
CA LEU A 49 11.43 -14.64 6.23
C LEU A 49 11.97 -15.84 7.02
N ASP A 50 12.15 -16.98 6.35
CA ASP A 50 12.70 -18.20 6.97
C ASP A 50 14.09 -18.00 7.59
N ASP A 51 14.89 -17.06 7.08
CA ASP A 51 16.22 -16.80 7.61
C ASP A 51 16.13 -16.13 8.99
N TYR A 52 15.06 -15.36 9.23
CA TYR A 52 14.77 -14.78 10.54
C TYR A 52 14.14 -15.79 11.50
N LEU A 53 13.31 -16.71 10.99
CA LEU A 53 12.62 -17.72 11.81
C LEU A 53 13.55 -18.86 12.23
N ASN A 54 14.49 -19.25 11.37
CA ASN A 54 15.40 -20.38 11.60
C ASN A 54 16.83 -19.93 12.01
N GLY A 55 17.14 -18.64 11.89
CA GLY A 55 18.45 -18.09 12.20
C GLY A 55 18.72 -17.98 13.70
N THR A 56 19.98 -17.71 14.04
CA THR A 56 20.34 -17.34 15.42
C THR A 56 19.66 -16.02 15.77
N ALA A 57 18.96 -15.99 16.92
CA ALA A 57 18.22 -14.81 17.34
C ALA A 57 19.16 -13.58 17.37
N PRO A 58 18.84 -12.50 16.66
CA PRO A 58 19.63 -11.27 16.74
C PRO A 58 19.59 -10.72 18.17
N GLU A 59 20.62 -9.97 18.59
CA GLU A 59 20.68 -9.35 19.92
C GLU A 59 19.40 -8.58 20.28
N LYS A 60 18.70 -8.03 19.28
CA LYS A 60 17.38 -7.43 19.41
C LYS A 60 16.40 -8.07 18.44
N LYS A 61 15.41 -8.76 18.99
CA LYS A 61 14.32 -9.38 18.22
C LYS A 61 13.62 -8.33 17.32
N PRO A 62 13.46 -8.57 16.01
CA PRO A 62 12.78 -7.62 15.12
C PRO A 62 11.29 -7.48 15.43
N ILE A 63 10.67 -6.46 14.86
CA ILE A 63 9.20 -6.36 14.72
C ILE A 63 8.89 -6.52 13.23
N PHE A 64 8.00 -7.45 12.89
CA PHE A 64 7.58 -7.69 11.52
C PHE A 64 6.42 -6.77 11.14
N VAL A 65 6.49 -6.17 9.96
CA VAL A 65 5.43 -5.34 9.38
C VAL A 65 4.83 -6.08 8.20
N ILE A 66 3.60 -6.55 8.38
CA ILE A 66 2.82 -7.24 7.34
C ILE A 66 1.77 -6.31 6.75
N HIS A 67 1.46 -6.44 5.47
CA HIS A 67 0.59 -5.46 4.78
C HIS A 67 -0.25 -6.03 3.63
N TRP A 68 0.18 -7.15 3.04
CA TRP A 68 -0.47 -7.74 1.88
C TRP A 68 -1.70 -8.56 2.27
N GLY A 69 -2.89 -7.95 2.12
CA GLY A 69 -4.18 -8.46 2.58
C GLY A 69 -4.42 -9.97 2.41
N PRO A 70 -4.25 -10.55 1.20
CA PRO A 70 -4.48 -11.99 0.97
C PRO A 70 -3.67 -12.93 1.87
N ASP A 71 -2.48 -12.53 2.31
CA ASP A 71 -1.55 -13.40 3.04
C ASP A 71 -1.51 -13.14 4.54
N VAL A 72 -2.17 -12.08 5.04
CA VAL A 72 -2.03 -11.65 6.44
C VAL A 72 -2.39 -12.76 7.41
N ALA A 73 -3.48 -13.52 7.19
CA ALA A 73 -3.88 -14.61 8.07
C ALA A 73 -2.77 -15.69 8.19
N ARG A 74 -2.25 -16.16 7.05
CA ARG A 74 -1.15 -17.12 6.99
C ARG A 74 0.12 -16.59 7.68
N LEU A 75 0.42 -15.30 7.47
CA LEU A 75 1.59 -14.67 8.08
C LEU A 75 1.44 -14.53 9.60
N LEU A 76 0.24 -14.24 10.11
CA LEU A 76 -0.03 -14.21 11.55
C LEU A 76 0.20 -15.57 12.20
N ASP A 77 -0.21 -16.65 11.55
CA ASP A 77 0.05 -18.02 12.04
C ASP A 77 1.55 -18.34 12.06
N LEU A 78 2.26 -17.99 10.98
CA LEU A 78 3.70 -18.22 10.85
C LEU A 78 4.52 -17.37 11.86
N LEU A 79 4.02 -16.18 12.20
CA LEU A 79 4.65 -15.22 13.10
C LEU A 79 4.05 -15.23 14.51
N ALA A 80 3.34 -16.29 14.91
CA ALA A 80 2.59 -16.31 16.17
C ALA A 80 3.45 -16.10 17.44
N ARG A 81 4.78 -16.33 17.35
CA ARG A 81 5.74 -16.12 18.44
C ARG A 81 6.56 -14.83 18.29
N GLU A 82 6.31 -14.08 17.23
CA GLU A 82 7.03 -12.88 16.85
C GLU A 82 6.19 -11.62 17.15
N ASP A 83 6.85 -10.48 17.27
CA ASP A 83 6.12 -9.22 17.37
C ASP A 83 5.76 -8.73 15.97
N VAL A 84 4.47 -8.49 15.75
CA VAL A 84 3.90 -8.18 14.44
C VAL A 84 3.08 -6.92 14.50
N ILE A 85 3.20 -6.08 13.48
CA ILE A 85 2.32 -4.95 13.21
C ILE A 85 1.66 -5.20 11.85
N TYR A 86 0.34 -5.03 11.79
CA TYR A 86 -0.38 -5.05 10.53
C TYR A 86 -0.58 -3.64 9.99
N PHE A 87 -0.05 -3.35 8.80
CA PHE A 87 -0.25 -2.11 8.07
C PHE A 87 -1.35 -2.28 7.02
N ALA A 88 -2.57 -1.87 7.38
CA ALA A 88 -3.81 -2.13 6.66
C ALA A 88 -4.05 -1.13 5.50
N HIS A 89 -3.68 -1.55 4.29
CA HIS A 89 -3.99 -0.85 3.03
C HIS A 89 -5.41 -1.09 2.51
N SER A 90 -6.07 -2.14 2.97
CA SER A 90 -7.40 -2.58 2.51
C SER A 90 -8.19 -3.25 3.63
N SER A 91 -9.46 -3.55 3.36
CA SER A 91 -10.42 -4.19 4.26
C SER A 91 -11.11 -5.36 3.54
N GLY A 92 -11.85 -6.19 4.27
CA GLY A 92 -12.76 -7.19 3.68
C GLY A 92 -12.15 -8.57 3.40
N TRP A 93 -10.95 -8.87 3.91
CA TRP A 93 -10.27 -10.15 3.69
C TRP A 93 -10.73 -11.30 4.60
N GLY A 94 -11.79 -11.11 5.41
CA GLY A 94 -12.41 -12.17 6.21
C GLY A 94 -11.53 -12.78 7.32
N MET A 95 -10.40 -12.16 7.66
CA MET A 95 -9.51 -12.61 8.73
C MET A 95 -9.89 -12.03 10.09
N THR A 96 -9.51 -12.73 11.15
CA THR A 96 -9.60 -12.24 12.53
C THR A 96 -8.24 -11.74 12.99
N MET A 97 -8.19 -10.57 13.63
CA MET A 97 -6.95 -10.04 14.17
C MET A 97 -6.79 -10.42 15.64
N PRO A 98 -5.63 -10.98 16.06
CA PRO A 98 -5.33 -11.16 17.48
C PRO A 98 -5.29 -9.80 18.22
N PRO A 99 -5.83 -9.69 19.44
CA PRO A 99 -5.79 -8.44 20.22
C PRO A 99 -4.39 -7.88 20.47
N SER A 100 -3.37 -8.75 20.49
CA SER A 100 -1.96 -8.37 20.67
C SER A 100 -1.34 -7.70 19.46
N VAL A 101 -1.96 -7.76 18.28
CA VAL A 101 -1.41 -7.22 17.03
C VAL A 101 -1.91 -5.80 16.81
N PRO A 102 -1.03 -4.79 16.82
CA PRO A 102 -1.37 -3.42 16.45
C PRO A 102 -1.72 -3.32 14.97
N ILE A 103 -2.72 -2.51 14.66
CA ILE A 103 -3.22 -2.26 13.32
C ILE A 103 -3.02 -0.78 12.98
N LEU A 104 -2.24 -0.52 11.94
CA LEU A 104 -2.00 0.80 11.39
C LEU A 104 -2.81 0.95 10.10
N CYS A 105 -3.75 1.89 10.07
CA CYS A 105 -4.71 2.04 8.96
C CYS A 105 -4.38 3.23 8.09
N VAL A 106 -4.30 3.02 6.76
CA VAL A 106 -3.97 4.08 5.80
C VAL A 106 -5.10 5.07 5.52
N SER A 107 -6.31 4.78 5.98
CA SER A 107 -7.50 5.60 5.77
C SER A 107 -8.44 5.53 6.97
N ARG A 108 -9.31 6.53 7.11
CA ARG A 108 -10.40 6.47 8.11
C ARG A 108 -11.39 5.35 7.81
N HIS A 109 -11.55 4.96 6.55
CA HIS A 109 -12.38 3.83 6.15
C HIS A 109 -11.84 2.51 6.69
N THR A 110 -10.56 2.21 6.44
CA THR A 110 -9.90 1.01 6.97
C THR A 110 -9.83 1.02 8.50
N MET A 111 -9.63 2.21 9.10
CA MET A 111 -9.67 2.37 10.56
C MET A 111 -11.06 2.04 11.14
N ALA A 112 -12.14 2.54 10.54
CA ALA A 112 -13.50 2.24 10.98
C ALA A 112 -13.83 0.75 10.84
N TYR A 113 -13.41 0.13 9.74
CA TYR A 113 -13.53 -1.32 9.55
C TYR A 113 -12.85 -2.09 10.68
N TRP A 114 -11.57 -1.81 10.94
CA TRP A 114 -10.83 -2.52 11.99
C TRP A 114 -11.28 -2.18 13.40
N GLY A 115 -11.78 -0.97 13.65
CA GLY A 115 -12.41 -0.64 14.94
C GLY A 115 -13.65 -1.50 15.23
N ARG A 116 -14.38 -1.94 14.20
CA ARG A 116 -15.51 -2.89 14.36
C ARG A 116 -15.04 -4.34 14.50
N HIS A 117 -14.04 -4.74 13.71
CA HIS A 117 -13.65 -6.15 13.57
C HIS A 117 -12.53 -6.60 14.52
N ALA A 118 -11.78 -5.67 15.11
CA ALA A 118 -10.69 -5.93 16.06
C ALA A 118 -10.72 -4.93 17.23
N PRO A 119 -11.83 -4.87 18.01
CA PRO A 119 -12.05 -3.82 19.02
C PRO A 119 -11.05 -3.85 20.17
N ASN A 120 -10.35 -4.98 20.37
CA ASN A 120 -9.36 -5.16 21.43
C ASN A 120 -7.91 -4.96 20.94
N SER A 121 -7.71 -4.73 19.65
CA SER A 121 -6.40 -4.41 19.08
C SER A 121 -6.13 -2.91 19.20
N TYR A 122 -4.85 -2.53 19.31
CA TYR A 122 -4.48 -1.13 19.10
C TYR A 122 -4.72 -0.76 17.63
N VAL A 123 -5.54 0.27 17.38
CA VAL A 123 -5.86 0.74 16.03
C VAL A 123 -5.44 2.21 15.91
N ALA A 124 -4.59 2.53 14.95
CA ALA A 124 -4.14 3.90 14.69
C ALA A 124 -4.23 4.29 13.22
N TYR A 125 -4.50 5.56 12.98
CA TYR A 125 -4.48 6.14 11.63
C TYR A 125 -3.06 6.58 11.26
N VAL A 126 -2.53 6.03 10.16
CA VAL A 126 -1.22 6.38 9.60
C VAL A 126 -1.39 6.53 8.08
N PRO A 127 -1.59 7.76 7.55
CA PRO A 127 -1.77 7.96 6.12
C PRO A 127 -0.53 7.53 5.34
N ASN A 128 -0.75 7.13 4.08
CA ASN A 128 0.36 6.85 3.16
C ASN A 128 1.25 8.08 2.99
N VAL A 129 2.56 7.83 2.89
CA VAL A 129 3.52 8.87 2.51
C VAL A 129 3.21 9.27 1.06
N VAL A 130 2.85 10.54 0.90
CA VAL A 130 2.64 11.17 -0.41
C VAL A 130 3.84 12.07 -0.65
N GLU A 131 4.56 11.81 -1.73
CA GLU A 131 5.56 12.75 -2.23
C GLU A 131 4.80 13.92 -2.86
N VAL A 132 4.99 15.11 -2.30
CA VAL A 132 4.55 16.35 -2.92
C VAL A 132 5.76 16.84 -3.71
N ASP A 133 5.74 16.63 -5.03
CA ASP A 133 6.67 17.33 -5.92
C ASP A 133 6.40 18.83 -5.76
N ASP A 134 7.41 19.58 -5.30
CA ASP A 134 7.35 21.05 -5.17
C ASP A 134 7.44 21.75 -6.54
N HIS A 135 7.48 20.98 -7.62
CA HIS A 135 7.31 21.46 -8.97
C HIS A 135 5.88 21.98 -9.15
N ARG A 136 5.68 23.27 -8.84
CA ARG A 136 4.54 24.04 -9.34
C ARG A 136 4.39 23.71 -10.83
N SER A 137 3.20 23.28 -11.22
CA SER A 137 2.90 22.99 -12.62
C SER A 137 2.91 24.31 -13.40
N ASP A 138 4.09 24.75 -13.82
CA ASP A 138 4.23 25.91 -14.71
C ASP A 138 3.85 25.56 -16.16
N GLY A 139 3.52 24.29 -16.43
CA GLY A 139 2.99 23.81 -17.71
C GLY A 139 1.47 23.91 -17.83
N GLU A 140 1.00 24.11 -19.05
CA GLU A 140 -0.42 24.15 -19.39
C GLU A 140 -1.12 22.81 -19.08
N ARG A 141 -2.28 22.88 -18.42
CA ARG A 141 -3.12 21.71 -18.15
C ARG A 141 -3.95 21.38 -19.37
N ASP A 142 -3.33 20.69 -20.33
CA ASP A 142 -3.91 20.37 -21.63
C ASP A 142 -4.87 19.17 -21.61
N VAL A 143 -5.05 18.51 -20.46
CA VAL A 143 -6.02 17.43 -20.26
C VAL A 143 -7.14 17.92 -19.35
N ASP A 144 -8.39 17.84 -19.79
CA ASP A 144 -9.52 18.27 -18.96
C ASP A 144 -9.86 17.22 -17.91
N VAL A 145 -9.98 15.96 -18.36
CA VAL A 145 -10.37 14.84 -17.50
C VAL A 145 -9.44 13.65 -17.72
N LEU A 146 -8.79 13.21 -16.65
CA LEU A 146 -8.01 11.98 -16.61
C LEU A 146 -8.84 10.84 -16.01
N VAL A 147 -8.85 9.69 -16.68
CA VAL A 147 -9.53 8.48 -16.21
C VAL A 147 -8.55 7.31 -16.20
N GLN A 148 -8.50 6.56 -15.10
CA GLN A 148 -7.71 5.32 -14.99
C GLN A 148 -8.63 4.10 -15.02
N VAL A 149 -8.50 3.25 -16.04
CA VAL A 149 -9.40 2.09 -16.25
C VAL A 149 -9.42 1.16 -15.04
N ARG A 150 -8.24 0.84 -14.48
CA ARG A 150 -8.10 -0.06 -13.32
C ARG A 150 -8.86 0.39 -12.06
N LYS A 151 -9.24 1.66 -11.95
CA LYS A 151 -9.93 2.27 -10.79
C LYS A 151 -11.30 2.84 -11.18
N SER A 152 -11.88 2.33 -12.27
CA SER A 152 -13.11 2.85 -12.84
C SER A 152 -14.20 1.78 -12.89
N SER A 153 -15.42 2.17 -12.53
CA SER A 153 -16.63 1.37 -12.73
C SER A 153 -17.04 1.32 -14.21
N ARG A 154 -17.83 0.31 -14.59
CA ARG A 154 -18.45 0.23 -15.92
C ARG A 154 -19.20 1.50 -16.31
N TYR A 155 -20.04 2.04 -15.41
CA TYR A 155 -20.74 3.30 -15.67
C TYR A 155 -19.80 4.45 -16.06
N LEU A 156 -18.65 4.57 -15.38
CA LEU A 156 -17.67 5.60 -15.69
C LEU A 156 -17.09 5.40 -17.10
N LEU A 157 -16.76 4.16 -17.49
CA LEU A 157 -16.12 3.86 -18.76
C LEU A 157 -17.08 3.81 -19.95
N ASP A 158 -18.26 3.25 -19.75
CA ASP A 158 -19.20 2.90 -20.83
C ASP A 158 -20.23 4.00 -21.09
N GLU A 159 -20.49 4.87 -20.10
CA GLU A 159 -21.47 5.95 -20.23
C GLU A 159 -20.87 7.34 -20.05
N LEU A 160 -20.17 7.57 -18.93
CA LEU A 160 -19.69 8.91 -18.61
C LEU A 160 -18.51 9.36 -19.48
N VAL A 161 -17.54 8.47 -19.75
CA VAL A 161 -16.39 8.78 -20.62
C VAL A 161 -16.83 9.14 -22.04
N PRO A 162 -17.71 8.37 -22.72
CA PRO A 162 -18.24 8.75 -24.02
C PRO A 162 -18.92 10.12 -24.02
N ALA A 163 -19.80 10.39 -23.04
CA ALA A 163 -20.49 11.67 -22.94
C ALA A 163 -19.53 12.85 -22.71
N LEU A 164 -18.50 12.67 -21.87
CA LEU A 164 -17.51 13.72 -21.59
C LEU A 164 -16.64 14.05 -22.81
N ARG A 165 -16.31 13.06 -23.65
CA ARG A 165 -15.48 13.26 -24.84
C ARG A 165 -16.10 14.21 -25.87
N GLU A 166 -17.42 14.40 -25.83
CA GLU A 166 -18.12 15.36 -26.68
C GLU A 166 -17.91 16.82 -26.23
N HIS A 167 -17.50 17.02 -24.98
CA HIS A 167 -17.44 18.36 -24.36
C HIS A 167 -16.03 18.77 -23.95
N CYS A 168 -15.12 17.82 -23.71
CA CYS A 168 -13.77 18.12 -23.24
C CYS A 168 -12.74 17.05 -23.61
N ARG A 169 -11.45 17.36 -23.42
CA ARG A 169 -10.36 16.43 -23.68
C ARG A 169 -10.22 15.41 -22.55
N VAL A 170 -10.77 14.23 -22.79
CA VAL A 170 -10.66 13.09 -21.87
C VAL A 170 -9.49 12.18 -22.25
N VAL A 171 -8.55 11.97 -21.33
CA VAL A 171 -7.48 10.97 -21.46
C VAL A 171 -7.81 9.75 -20.60
N VAL A 172 -7.84 8.58 -21.24
CA VAL A 172 -8.09 7.30 -20.58
C VAL A 172 -6.80 6.51 -20.54
N LEU A 173 -6.30 6.21 -19.35
CA LEU A 173 -5.13 5.38 -19.11
C LEU A 173 -5.56 3.93 -18.85
N ASP A 174 -5.25 3.05 -19.81
CA ASP A 174 -5.59 1.62 -19.79
C ASP A 174 -4.35 0.72 -19.59
N GLY A 175 -3.31 1.26 -18.97
CA GLY A 175 -2.05 0.54 -18.82
C GLY A 175 -1.16 1.14 -17.75
N TRP A 176 0.02 0.54 -17.59
CA TRP A 176 1.07 1.08 -16.75
C TRP A 176 1.59 2.40 -17.33
N VAL A 177 1.82 3.39 -16.46
CA VAL A 177 2.46 4.66 -16.78
C VAL A 177 3.54 4.91 -15.75
N ASP A 178 4.74 5.26 -16.21
CA ASP A 178 5.91 5.42 -15.35
C ASP A 178 5.77 6.62 -14.41
N ASP A 179 5.18 7.71 -14.90
CA ASP A 179 4.89 8.90 -14.10
C ASP A 179 3.41 9.27 -14.19
N LEU A 180 2.60 8.65 -13.33
CA LEU A 180 1.19 9.01 -13.16
C LEU A 180 1.04 10.44 -12.59
N SER A 181 1.99 10.93 -11.81
CA SER A 181 1.98 12.30 -11.27
C SER A 181 2.10 13.34 -12.38
N ALA A 182 2.87 13.08 -13.43
CA ALA A 182 2.92 13.94 -14.62
C ALA A 182 1.55 14.07 -15.31
N TRP A 183 0.80 12.97 -15.41
CA TRP A 183 -0.55 13.01 -15.94
C TRP A 183 -1.49 13.83 -15.07
N PHE A 184 -1.41 13.68 -13.74
CA PHE A 184 -2.18 14.54 -12.82
C PHE A 184 -1.79 16.02 -12.93
N ARG A 185 -0.51 16.35 -13.15
CA ARG A 185 -0.04 17.73 -13.35
C ARG A 185 -0.59 18.34 -14.63
N ARG A 186 -0.77 17.56 -15.69
CA ARG A 186 -1.37 18.00 -16.97
C ARG A 186 -2.91 18.03 -16.95
N SER A 187 -3.54 17.47 -15.93
CA SER A 187 -5.00 17.29 -15.90
C SER A 187 -5.70 18.32 -15.02
N ASN A 188 -6.83 18.85 -15.46
CA ASN A 188 -7.68 19.74 -14.66
C ASN A 188 -8.47 18.96 -13.61
N SER A 189 -8.93 17.77 -13.94
CA SER A 189 -9.66 16.89 -13.04
C SER A 189 -9.32 15.42 -13.32
N ALA A 190 -9.44 14.58 -12.29
CA ALA A 190 -9.28 13.14 -12.43
C ALA A 190 -10.50 12.42 -11.87
N LEU A 191 -11.08 11.52 -12.67
CA LEU A 191 -12.20 10.69 -12.26
C LEU A 191 -11.71 9.30 -11.91
N THR A 192 -12.05 8.88 -10.70
CA THR A 192 -11.93 7.49 -10.26
C THR A 192 -13.24 7.11 -9.59
N LYS A 193 -13.69 5.88 -9.81
CA LYS A 193 -14.83 5.32 -9.11
C LYS A 193 -14.49 3.88 -8.77
N SER A 194 -14.00 3.69 -7.54
CA SER A 194 -13.85 2.36 -6.95
C SER A 194 -15.23 1.74 -6.84
N VAL A 195 -15.39 0.57 -7.46
CA VAL A 195 -16.60 -0.27 -7.39
C VAL A 195 -16.74 -0.85 -5.99
#